data_AF-A0A841QGT1-F1
#
_entry.id   AF-A0A841QGT1-F1
#
_cell.length_a   1.000
_cell.length_b   1.000
_cell.length_c   1.000
_cell.angle_alpha   90.00
_cell.angle_beta   90.00
_cell.angle_gamma   90.00
#
_symmetry.space_group_name_H-M   'P 1'
#
loop_
_entity.id
_entity.type
_entity.pdbx_description
1 polymer ?
#
loop_
_entity_poly.entity_id
_entity_poly.type
_entity_poly.pdbx_seq_one_letter_code
_entity_poly.pdbx_strand_id
1 'polypeptide(L)'
;MSKHEAPLVSHEDNSFLRDHMDQEASDTSLETELEDEEKLPALPKRAKWQPDGTVLLTLRKSVVQTTEVPGGGHSEQTVSTLTFHPLTGAAMLRIQAVKGDGPRALMMMKESTKMGGFVGEAILKRLDARDYVAATVISSIFTNPGL
;
A
#
# COMPACT_ATOMS: atom_id res chain seq x y z
N MET A 1 -63.78 61.93 44.86
CA MET A 1 -62.99 60.85 45.50
C MET A 1 -62.36 60.01 44.40
N SER A 2 -61.03 59.88 44.43
CA SER A 2 -60.15 58.86 43.78
C SER A 2 -60.28 58.60 42.26
N LYS A 3 -59.23 58.39 41.47
CA LYS A 3 -57.76 58.37 41.62
C LYS A 3 -57.18 58.30 40.18
N HIS A 4 -55.93 58.77 40.03
CA HIS A 4 -54.85 58.36 39.10
C HIS A 4 -55.07 57.09 38.25
N GLU A 5 -54.52 56.88 37.04
CA GLU A 5 -53.25 57.28 36.42
C GLU A 5 -53.32 56.91 34.90
N ALA A 6 -52.42 57.47 34.08
CA ALA A 6 -52.40 57.40 32.60
C ALA A 6 -51.35 56.39 32.05
N PRO A 7 -50.87 56.47 30.80
CA PRO A 7 -51.47 56.00 29.53
C PRO A 7 -50.50 55.08 28.74
N LEU A 8 -50.88 54.50 27.59
CA LEU A 8 -49.91 54.10 26.55
C LEU A 8 -50.54 54.14 25.14
N VAL A 9 -49.93 54.94 24.29
CA VAL A 9 -50.17 55.15 22.85
C VAL A 9 -49.38 54.08 22.08
N SER A 10 -49.98 53.43 21.08
CA SER A 10 -49.24 52.64 20.09
C SER A 10 -49.25 53.35 18.74
N HIS A 11 -48.07 53.81 18.34
CA HIS A 11 -47.74 54.41 17.05
C HIS A 11 -47.72 53.36 15.93
N GLU A 12 -48.39 53.73 14.84
CA GLU A 12 -48.02 53.68 13.42
C GLU A 12 -46.94 52.69 12.94
N ASP A 13 -47.38 51.90 11.95
CA ASP A 13 -46.62 51.02 11.06
C ASP A 13 -45.42 51.72 10.40
N ASN A 14 -44.23 51.16 10.66
CA ASN A 14 -43.00 51.50 9.96
C ASN A 14 -42.96 50.79 8.60
N SER A 15 -42.99 51.61 7.57
CA SER A 15 -42.74 51.24 6.20
C SER A 15 -41.24 50.97 5.95
N PHE A 16 -40.96 50.29 4.83
CA PHE A 16 -39.70 50.25 4.08
C PHE A 16 -38.61 49.22 4.46
N LEU A 17 -38.00 48.72 3.37
CA LEU A 17 -36.67 48.12 3.22
C LEU A 17 -36.53 46.60 3.42
N ARG A 18 -36.70 45.84 2.33
CA ARG A 18 -35.60 45.16 1.61
C ARG A 18 -36.15 44.21 0.53
N ASP A 19 -36.40 44.77 -0.63
CA ASP A 19 -36.21 44.04 -1.90
C ASP A 19 -34.69 43.98 -2.11
N HIS A 20 -34.08 42.82 -1.86
CA HIS A 20 -32.78 42.36 -2.36
C HIS A 20 -32.38 41.10 -1.59
N MET A 21 -32.67 39.94 -2.15
CA MET A 21 -31.86 38.75 -1.93
C MET A 21 -31.94 37.88 -3.19
N ASP A 22 -31.13 38.26 -4.17
CA ASP A 22 -30.49 37.33 -5.08
C ASP A 22 -29.81 36.23 -4.27
N GLN A 23 -30.34 35.01 -4.28
CA GLN A 23 -29.53 33.83 -4.00
C GLN A 23 -30.20 32.54 -4.49
N GLU A 24 -30.40 32.45 -5.80
CA GLU A 24 -30.38 31.15 -6.49
C GLU A 24 -29.04 30.98 -7.20
N ALA A 25 -27.97 30.87 -6.42
CA ALA A 25 -26.81 30.11 -6.85
C ALA A 25 -27.00 28.70 -6.31
N SER A 26 -27.67 27.86 -7.09
CA SER A 26 -27.54 26.41 -7.03
C SER A 26 -26.10 26.06 -7.38
N ASP A 27 -25.20 26.27 -6.42
CA ASP A 27 -23.84 25.78 -6.52
C ASP A 27 -23.88 24.33 -6.08
N THR A 28 -24.03 23.48 -7.09
CA THR A 28 -23.94 22.04 -7.01
C THR A 28 -22.64 21.71 -6.29
N SER A 29 -22.74 21.34 -5.02
CA SER A 29 -21.62 20.75 -4.30
C SER A 29 -21.24 19.49 -5.05
N LEU A 30 -20.14 19.56 -5.79
CA LEU A 30 -19.50 18.41 -6.41
C LEU A 30 -19.04 17.48 -5.28
N GLU A 31 -19.94 16.60 -4.82
CA GLU A 31 -19.56 15.34 -4.17
C GLU A 31 -18.75 14.55 -5.20
N THR A 32 -17.45 14.80 -5.16
CA THR A 32 -16.48 13.99 -5.87
C THR A 32 -16.35 12.70 -5.05
N GLU A 33 -17.29 11.77 -5.25
CA GLU A 33 -17.15 10.37 -4.84
C GLU A 33 -16.05 9.73 -5.72
N LEU A 34 -14.80 10.06 -5.43
CA LEU A 34 -13.63 9.35 -5.96
C LEU A 34 -13.10 8.44 -4.85
N GLU A 35 -13.83 7.36 -4.56
CA GLU A 35 -13.30 6.28 -3.72
C GLU A 35 -13.63 4.93 -4.35
N ASP A 36 -13.08 4.67 -5.55
CA ASP A 36 -12.53 3.34 -5.78
C ASP A 36 -11.23 3.26 -4.97
N GLU A 37 -11.34 3.10 -3.64
CA GLU A 37 -10.20 2.64 -2.85
C GLU A 37 -9.82 1.26 -3.40
N GLU A 38 -8.82 1.24 -4.27
CA GLU A 38 -8.27 0.03 -4.85
C GLU A 38 -7.81 -0.86 -3.69
N LYS A 39 -8.66 -1.82 -3.30
CA LYS A 39 -8.47 -2.60 -2.08
C LYS A 39 -7.23 -3.46 -2.25
N LEU A 40 -6.14 -3.03 -1.62
CA LEU A 40 -4.87 -3.73 -1.70
C LEU A 40 -5.02 -5.18 -1.22
N PRO A 41 -4.36 -6.14 -1.90
CA PRO A 41 -4.38 -7.54 -1.50
C PRO A 41 -3.89 -7.74 -0.07
N ALA A 42 -4.51 -8.71 0.62
CA ALA A 42 -4.14 -9.06 1.99
C ALA A 42 -2.71 -9.63 2.04
N LEU A 43 -1.93 -9.17 3.02
CA LEU A 43 -0.55 -9.59 3.23
C LEU A 43 -0.41 -10.59 4.40
N PRO A 44 0.62 -11.46 4.38
CA PRO A 44 1.02 -12.21 5.56
C PRO A 44 1.32 -11.28 6.74
N LYS A 45 1.06 -11.72 7.99
CA LYS A 45 1.17 -10.89 9.22
C LYS A 45 2.48 -10.11 9.42
N ARG A 46 3.59 -10.54 8.81
CA ARG A 46 4.92 -9.92 8.96
C ARG A 46 5.34 -9.13 7.73
N ALA A 47 4.41 -8.92 6.80
CA ALA A 47 4.61 -8.16 5.60
C ALA A 47 3.80 -6.88 5.64
N LYS A 48 4.34 -5.83 5.02
CA LYS A 48 3.72 -4.51 4.98
C LYS A 48 3.90 -3.90 3.59
N TRP A 49 2.84 -3.30 3.06
CA TRP A 49 2.89 -2.45 1.89
C TRP A 49 3.70 -1.18 2.18
N GLN A 50 4.54 -0.81 1.23
CA GLN A 50 5.31 0.42 1.25
C GLN A 50 4.67 1.46 0.32
N PRO A 51 4.96 2.76 0.50
CA PRO A 51 4.34 3.83 -0.30
C PRO A 51 4.62 3.74 -1.80
N ASP A 52 5.68 3.05 -2.22
CA ASP A 52 6.09 2.85 -3.61
C ASP A 52 5.46 1.60 -4.26
N GLY A 53 4.52 0.94 -3.57
CA GLY A 53 3.89 -0.29 -4.04
C GLY A 53 4.75 -1.54 -3.85
N THR A 54 5.89 -1.44 -3.16
CA THR A 54 6.67 -2.62 -2.75
C THR A 54 6.09 -3.25 -1.48
N VAL A 55 6.45 -4.51 -1.22
CA VAL A 55 6.09 -5.22 0.02
C VAL A 55 7.35 -5.57 0.77
N LEU A 56 7.46 -5.11 2.01
CA LEU A 56 8.54 -5.52 2.92
C LEU A 56 8.08 -6.73 3.74
N LEU A 57 8.86 -7.81 3.75
CA LEU A 57 8.68 -8.97 4.63
C LEU A 57 9.81 -9.01 5.67
N THR A 58 9.47 -8.96 6.95
CA THR A 58 10.43 -9.20 8.03
C THR A 58 10.56 -10.71 8.28
N LEU A 59 11.77 -11.25 8.16
CA LEU A 59 12.06 -12.68 8.33
C LEU A 59 11.96 -13.12 9.80
N ARG A 60 11.69 -14.41 10.05
CA ARG A 60 11.63 -14.95 11.42
C ARG A 60 13.03 -15.14 11.97
N LYS A 61 13.93 -15.55 11.09
CA LYS A 61 15.34 -15.79 11.36
C LYS A 61 16.13 -15.10 10.26
N SER A 62 17.14 -14.34 10.65
CA SER A 62 18.07 -13.77 9.69
C SER A 62 18.80 -14.89 8.96
N VAL A 63 18.95 -14.74 7.64
CA VAL A 63 19.77 -15.63 6.83
C VAL A 63 21.15 -15.03 6.71
N VAL A 64 22.18 -15.80 7.08
CA VAL A 64 23.57 -15.41 6.89
C VAL A 64 24.13 -16.18 5.69
N GLN A 65 24.70 -15.45 4.75
CA GLN A 65 25.41 -16.01 3.61
C GLN A 65 26.86 -15.54 3.66
N THR A 66 27.77 -16.50 3.84
CA THR A 66 29.21 -16.27 3.70
C THR A 66 29.64 -16.61 2.28
N THR A 67 30.52 -15.79 1.72
CA THR A 67 31.13 -15.96 0.40
C THR A 67 32.64 -15.78 0.53
N GLU A 68 33.41 -16.71 -0.03
CA GLU A 68 34.86 -16.56 -0.13
C GLU A 68 35.18 -15.56 -1.24
N VAL A 69 36.05 -14.60 -0.94
CA VAL A 69 36.55 -13.63 -1.93
C VAL A 69 37.92 -14.06 -2.43
N PRO A 70 38.21 -13.85 -3.74
CA PRO A 70 39.54 -14.08 -4.28
C PRO A 70 40.59 -13.27 -3.50
N GLY A 71 41.59 -13.95 -2.94
CA GLY A 71 42.56 -13.35 -2.03
C GLY A 71 42.46 -13.82 -0.57
N GLY A 72 41.54 -14.74 -0.26
CA GLY A 72 41.51 -15.46 1.03
C GLY A 72 40.68 -14.78 2.13
N GLY A 73 39.85 -13.80 1.78
CA GLY A 73 38.89 -13.19 2.70
C GLY A 73 37.51 -13.85 2.65
N HIS A 74 36.67 -13.53 3.62
CA HIS A 74 35.25 -13.87 3.62
C HIS A 74 34.41 -12.58 3.59
N SER A 75 33.33 -12.59 2.83
CA SER A 75 32.27 -11.60 2.86
C SER A 75 31.03 -12.24 3.46
N GLU A 76 30.48 -11.65 4.52
CA GLU A 76 29.23 -12.08 5.13
C GLU A 76 28.10 -11.11 4.79
N GLN A 77 26.99 -11.65 4.31
CA GLN A 77 25.76 -10.93 4.10
C GLN A 77 24.69 -11.49 5.04
N THR A 78 24.19 -10.65 5.94
CA THR A 78 23.07 -10.98 6.82
C THR A 78 21.80 -10.31 6.30
N VAL A 79 20.75 -11.12 6.08
CA VAL A 79 19.45 -10.66 5.59
C VAL A 79 18.40 -10.94 6.65
N SER A 80 17.78 -9.89 7.19
CA SER A 80 16.67 -9.99 8.15
C SER A 80 15.32 -9.56 7.54
N THR A 81 15.35 -8.92 6.37
CA THR A 81 14.17 -8.44 5.64
C THR A 81 14.31 -8.72 4.15
N LEU A 82 13.18 -8.90 3.47
CA LEU A 82 13.10 -8.99 2.02
C LEU A 82 12.14 -7.93 1.50
N THR A 83 12.54 -7.19 0.47
CA THR A 83 11.68 -6.20 -0.21
C THR A 83 11.27 -6.76 -1.56
N PHE A 84 9.97 -6.90 -1.78
CA PHE A 84 9.38 -7.41 -3.01
C PHE A 84 8.85 -6.27 -3.86
N HIS A 85 9.19 -6.27 -5.14
CA HIS A 85 8.81 -5.24 -6.09
C HIS A 85 7.80 -5.80 -7.09
N PRO A 86 6.95 -4.92 -7.67
CA PRO A 86 6.16 -5.24 -8.85
C PRO A 86 7.02 -5.84 -9.97
N LEU A 87 6.46 -6.84 -10.65
CA LEU A 87 7.13 -7.53 -11.74
C LEU A 87 6.92 -6.77 -13.05
N THR A 88 7.98 -6.64 -13.83
CA THR A 88 7.90 -6.08 -15.18
C THR A 88 7.52 -7.16 -16.19
N GLY A 89 7.03 -6.77 -17.37
CA GLY A 89 6.75 -7.73 -18.45
C GLY A 89 7.98 -8.59 -18.82
N ALA A 90 9.18 -7.99 -18.80
CA ALA A 90 10.42 -8.72 -19.02
C ALA A 90 10.70 -9.78 -17.94
N ALA A 91 10.37 -9.49 -16.67
CA ALA A 91 10.47 -10.47 -15.59
C ALA A 91 9.46 -11.61 -15.78
N MET A 92 8.24 -11.29 -16.20
CA MET A 92 7.20 -12.30 -16.48
C MET A 92 7.62 -13.27 -17.57
N LEU A 93 8.20 -12.79 -18.67
CA LEU A 93 8.72 -13.65 -19.74
C LEU A 93 9.81 -14.61 -19.23
N ARG A 94 10.71 -14.13 -18.36
CA ARG A 94 11.74 -14.98 -17.75
C ARG A 94 11.14 -16.03 -16.82
N ILE A 95 10.14 -15.68 -16.01
CA ILE A 95 9.44 -16.60 -15.12
C ILE A 95 8.72 -17.69 -15.93
N GLN A 96 8.04 -17.31 -17.02
CA GLN A 96 7.32 -18.24 -17.90
C GLN A 96 8.24 -19.22 -18.62
N ALA A 97 9.48 -18.81 -18.93
CA ALA A 97 10.48 -19.67 -19.55
C ALA A 97 10.97 -20.80 -18.61
N VAL A 98 10.75 -20.68 -17.29
CA VAL A 98 11.18 -21.68 -16.31
C VAL A 98 10.19 -22.86 -16.25
N LYS A 99 10.73 -24.07 -16.39
CA LYS A 99 9.98 -25.33 -16.28
C LYS A 99 9.89 -25.80 -14.82
N GLY A 100 8.72 -26.25 -14.42
CA GLY A 100 8.43 -26.79 -13.08
C GLY A 100 8.03 -25.71 -12.06
N ASP A 101 7.11 -26.05 -11.16
CA ASP A 101 6.49 -25.07 -10.27
C ASP A 101 7.43 -24.56 -9.18
N GLY A 102 8.25 -25.45 -8.60
CA GLY A 102 9.27 -25.06 -7.61
C GLY A 102 10.31 -24.08 -8.18
N PRO A 103 11.00 -24.42 -9.29
CA PRO A 103 11.93 -23.50 -9.95
C PRO A 103 11.27 -22.19 -10.40
N ARG A 104 10.03 -22.24 -10.88
CA ARG A 104 9.28 -21.04 -11.28
C ARG A 104 8.97 -20.13 -10.10
N ALA A 105 8.55 -20.69 -8.97
CA ALA A 105 8.31 -19.94 -7.73
C ALA A 105 9.60 -19.26 -7.24
N LEU A 106 10.73 -19.99 -7.25
CA LEU A 106 12.04 -19.41 -6.93
C LEU A 106 12.43 -18.29 -7.89
N MET A 107 12.20 -18.45 -9.20
CA MET A 107 12.48 -17.40 -10.19
C MET A 107 11.61 -16.16 -9.94
N MET A 108 10.33 -16.34 -9.63
CA MET A 108 9.41 -15.25 -9.29
C MET A 108 9.90 -14.47 -8.06
N MET A 109 10.33 -15.17 -7.01
CA MET A 109 10.93 -14.53 -5.84
C MET A 109 12.21 -13.76 -6.18
N LYS A 110 13.11 -14.33 -6.99
CA LYS A 110 14.35 -13.64 -7.43
C LYS A 110 14.05 -12.35 -8.17
N GLU A 111 13.10 -12.39 -9.11
CA GLU A 111 12.71 -11.23 -9.91
C GLU A 111 12.01 -10.14 -9.10
N SER A 112 11.17 -10.53 -8.14
CA SER A 112 10.46 -9.58 -7.27
C SER A 112 11.39 -8.98 -6.21
N THR A 113 12.27 -9.77 -5.60
CA THR A 113 13.22 -9.28 -4.58
C THR A 113 14.45 -8.58 -5.15
N LYS A 114 14.65 -8.66 -6.48
CA LYS A 114 15.90 -8.26 -7.16
C LYS A 114 17.13 -9.01 -6.65
N MET A 115 16.95 -10.11 -5.92
CA MET A 115 18.03 -10.99 -5.46
C MET A 115 18.44 -11.97 -6.58
N GLY A 116 19.02 -11.40 -7.63
CA GLY A 116 19.63 -12.17 -8.71
C GLY A 116 20.96 -12.84 -8.33
N GLY A 117 21.49 -13.65 -9.25
CA GLY A 117 22.80 -14.30 -9.08
C GLY A 117 22.83 -15.44 -8.05
N PHE A 118 24.03 -15.99 -7.86
CA PHE A 118 24.24 -17.17 -6.99
C PHE A 118 24.01 -16.87 -5.50
N VAL A 119 24.46 -15.71 -5.03
CA VAL A 119 24.34 -15.31 -3.62
C VAL A 119 22.88 -15.08 -3.22
N GLY A 120 22.14 -14.30 -4.03
CA GLY A 120 20.72 -14.07 -3.80
C GLY A 120 19.90 -15.35 -3.81
N GLU A 121 20.17 -16.25 -4.77
CA GLU A 121 19.51 -17.54 -4.82
C GLU A 121 19.82 -18.42 -3.59
N ALA A 122 21.06 -18.41 -3.12
CA ALA A 122 21.46 -19.14 -1.92
C ALA A 122 20.75 -18.61 -0.66
N ILE A 123 20.58 -17.28 -0.54
CA ILE A 123 19.80 -16.67 0.54
C ILE A 123 18.34 -17.15 0.48
N LEU A 124 17.70 -17.07 -0.68
CA LEU A 124 16.30 -17.46 -0.85
C LEU A 124 16.06 -18.96 -0.58
N LYS A 125 17.01 -19.82 -0.96
CA LYS A 125 16.97 -21.27 -0.68
C LYS A 125 17.17 -21.60 0.81
N ARG A 126 17.78 -20.71 1.59
CA ARG A 126 18.03 -20.88 3.03
C ARG A 126 16.95 -20.29 3.93
N LEU A 127 15.91 -19.69 3.36
CA LEU A 127 14.76 -19.22 4.12
C LEU A 127 14.15 -20.39 4.90
N ASP A 128 13.72 -20.11 6.14
CA ASP A 128 12.87 -21.03 6.89
C ASP A 128 11.59 -21.32 6.08
N ALA A 129 11.02 -22.51 6.21
CA ALA A 129 9.84 -22.91 5.45
C ALA A 129 8.68 -21.90 5.57
N ARG A 130 8.47 -21.30 6.75
CA ARG A 130 7.42 -20.29 6.95
C ARG A 130 7.75 -18.95 6.30
N ASP A 131 9.03 -18.61 6.20
CA ASP A 131 9.50 -17.43 5.48
C ASP A 131 9.39 -17.63 3.96
N TYR A 132 9.76 -18.82 3.47
CA TYR A 132 9.64 -19.18 2.06
C TYR A 132 8.18 -19.17 1.56
N VAL A 133 7.26 -19.75 2.33
CA VAL A 133 5.83 -19.74 1.98
C VAL A 133 5.29 -18.30 1.97
N ALA A 134 5.62 -17.48 2.96
CA ALA A 134 5.21 -16.07 3.00
C ALA A 134 5.77 -15.28 1.80
N ALA A 135 7.05 -15.49 1.46
CA ALA A 135 7.69 -14.89 0.30
C ALA A 135 7.03 -15.29 -1.03
N THR A 136 6.62 -16.56 -1.16
CA THR A 136 5.91 -17.07 -2.33
C THR A 136 4.53 -16.42 -2.47
N VAL A 137 3.78 -16.31 -1.38
CA VAL A 137 2.47 -15.62 -1.36
C VAL A 137 2.63 -14.17 -1.80
N ILE A 138 3.58 -13.43 -1.21
CA ILE A 138 3.82 -12.02 -1.56
C ILE A 138 4.20 -11.88 -3.04
N SER A 139 5.09 -12.74 -3.53
CA SER A 139 5.51 -12.71 -4.93
C SER A 139 4.33 -12.95 -5.90
N SER A 140 3.38 -13.80 -5.51
CA SER A 140 2.19 -14.09 -6.34
C SER A 140 1.23 -12.91 -6.46
N ILE A 141 1.20 -12.00 -5.48
CA ILE A 141 0.33 -10.81 -5.48
C ILE A 141 0.59 -9.94 -6.71
N PHE A 142 1.85 -9.82 -7.13
CA PHE A 142 2.23 -9.01 -8.31
C PHE A 142 1.89 -9.67 -9.66
N THR A 143 1.34 -10.88 -9.65
CA THR A 143 0.97 -11.63 -10.86
C THR A 143 -0.50 -11.97 -10.92
N ASN A 144 -1.22 -11.81 -9.81
CA ASN A 144 -2.64 -12.07 -9.72
C ASN A 144 -3.37 -10.72 -9.59
N PRO A 145 -4.06 -10.24 -10.65
CA PRO A 145 -4.73 -8.94 -10.65
C PRO A 145 -5.94 -8.86 -9.70
N GLY A 146 -6.19 -9.88 -8.88
CA GLY A 146 -7.40 -10.00 -8.08
C GLY A 146 -8.55 -10.54 -8.95
N LEU A 147 -9.02 -11.73 -8.60
CA LEU A 147 -10.36 -12.22 -8.96
C LEU A 147 -11.22 -12.17 -7.70
#